data_AF-A0A084JJQ1-F1
#
_entry.id   AF-A0A084JJQ1-F1
#
_cell.length_a   1.000
_cell.length_b   1.000
_cell.length_c   1.000
_cell.angle_alpha   90.00
_cell.angle_beta   90.00
_cell.angle_gamma   90.00
#
_symmetry.space_group_name_H-M   'P 1'
#
loop_
_entity.id
_entity.type
_entity.pdbx_description
1 polymer ?
#
loop_
_entity_poly.entity_id
_entity_poly.type
_entity_poly.pdbx_seq_one_letter_code
_entity_poly.pdbx_strand_id
1 'polypeptide(L)'
;MEKEIRCPYILFKIAGSLYCINSKYISTIVQLPDYSAIPAAPANVTGMFKYRNEVIQMLDLRVTFGLKSISDECKDFEDMIDARKQDHINWVKELERFIDEGGSFSLAKDPHQCALGKWYDNFKTDNHTITSHLRKIEEPHRRLHLAADEADRCKKDCENCQKEECLLKILKRVKEESMPTILHLLDQTKDLFRSTIYKEMVLILDGIRWGIVVDEIVSVEELEAIASRDQDPMVSHCSYINQVMESPRNEGLIFELNTTSLTTKLKELEAAY
;
A
#
# COMPACT_ATOMS: atom_id res chain seq x y z
N MET A 1 2.30 48.42 -10.50
CA MET A 1 3.21 47.49 -9.79
C MET A 1 2.31 46.41 -9.19
N GLU A 2 2.00 45.39 -9.97
CA GLU A 2 1.24 44.24 -9.49
C GLU A 2 2.13 43.51 -8.48
N LYS A 3 1.68 43.40 -7.22
CA LYS A 3 2.34 42.53 -6.25
C LYS A 3 2.21 41.12 -6.80
N GLU A 4 3.32 40.49 -7.19
CA GLU A 4 3.36 39.04 -7.42
C GLU A 4 2.80 38.35 -6.17
N ILE A 5 1.61 37.79 -6.31
CA ILE A 5 1.00 36.98 -5.26
C ILE A 5 1.85 35.71 -5.21
N ARG A 6 2.70 35.59 -4.17
CA ARG A 6 3.40 34.33 -3.89
C ARG A 6 2.36 33.31 -3.46
N CYS A 7 2.01 32.41 -4.37
CA CYS A 7 1.18 31.26 -4.07
C CYS A 7 2.04 30.16 -3.43
N PRO A 8 1.59 29.53 -2.34
CA PRO A 8 2.32 28.44 -1.69
C PRO A 8 2.39 27.19 -2.59
N TYR A 9 3.21 26.22 -2.20
CA TYR A 9 3.32 24.93 -2.87
C TYR A 9 2.51 23.88 -2.12
N ILE A 10 1.88 22.99 -2.88
CA ILE A 10 1.28 21.76 -2.34
C ILE A 10 2.33 20.67 -2.43
N LEU A 11 2.71 20.10 -1.30
CA LEU A 11 3.62 18.97 -1.21
C LEU A 11 2.82 17.68 -1.19
N PHE A 12 3.27 16.71 -1.95
CA PHE A 12 2.65 15.38 -2.05
C PHE A 12 3.72 14.31 -2.26
N LYS A 13 3.37 13.05 -2.04
CA LYS A 13 4.27 11.93 -2.32
C LYS A 13 3.87 11.14 -3.55
N ILE A 14 4.88 10.58 -4.19
CA ILE A 14 4.77 9.53 -5.21
C ILE A 14 5.86 8.49 -4.89
N ALA A 15 5.45 7.26 -4.61
CA ALA A 15 6.31 6.14 -4.24
C ALA A 15 7.33 6.50 -3.14
N GLY A 16 6.87 7.22 -2.12
CA GLY A 16 7.69 7.66 -0.97
C GLY A 16 8.59 8.88 -1.22
N SER A 17 8.74 9.33 -2.46
CA SER A 17 9.50 10.55 -2.79
C SER A 17 8.60 11.80 -2.73
N LEU A 18 9.17 12.94 -2.33
CA LEU A 18 8.45 14.20 -2.19
C LEU A 18 8.45 15.00 -3.50
N TYR A 19 7.28 15.49 -3.87
CA TYR A 19 7.06 16.35 -5.02
C TYR A 19 6.27 17.58 -4.60
N CYS A 20 6.33 18.63 -5.40
CA CYS A 20 5.49 19.79 -5.19
C CYS A 20 4.95 20.39 -6.48
N ILE A 21 3.83 21.10 -6.33
CA ILE A 21 3.24 21.91 -7.40
C ILE A 21 2.77 23.24 -6.83
N ASN A 22 2.99 24.32 -7.57
CA ASN A 22 2.53 25.62 -7.13
C ASN A 22 0.99 25.66 -7.10
N SER A 23 0.42 26.06 -5.96
CA SER A 23 -1.03 26.08 -5.74
C SER A 23 -1.80 26.98 -6.71
N LYS A 24 -1.13 27.93 -7.37
CA LYS A 24 -1.76 28.75 -8.43
C LYS A 24 -2.28 27.92 -9.62
N TYR A 25 -1.76 26.70 -9.81
CA TYR A 25 -2.19 25.79 -10.87
C TYR A 25 -3.21 24.75 -10.40
N ILE A 26 -3.62 24.78 -9.14
CA ILE A 26 -4.53 23.80 -8.55
C ILE A 26 -5.85 24.47 -8.19
N SER A 27 -6.94 23.95 -8.73
CA SER A 27 -8.30 24.39 -8.40
C SER A 27 -8.77 23.79 -7.07
N THR A 28 -8.55 22.49 -6.88
CA THR A 28 -8.95 21.79 -5.66
C THR A 28 -8.22 20.46 -5.52
N ILE A 29 -8.29 19.89 -4.33
CA ILE A 29 -7.76 18.56 -4.01
C ILE A 29 -8.93 17.74 -3.50
N VAL A 30 -9.11 16.55 -4.07
CA VAL A 30 -10.13 15.58 -3.63
C VAL A 30 -9.49 14.22 -3.41
N GLN A 31 -10.05 13.41 -2.53
CA GLN A 31 -9.72 11.98 -2.51
C GLN A 31 -10.21 11.36 -3.83
N LEU A 32 -9.47 10.39 -4.38
CA LEU A 32 -9.85 9.70 -5.60
C LEU A 32 -11.30 9.18 -5.48
N PRO A 33 -12.25 9.72 -6.25
CA PRO A 33 -13.64 9.32 -6.18
C PRO A 33 -13.89 8.09 -7.07
N ASP A 34 -15.11 7.55 -7.03
CA ASP A 34 -15.54 6.58 -8.05
C ASP A 34 -15.43 7.21 -9.45
N TYR A 35 -14.78 6.48 -10.36
CA TYR A 35 -14.51 6.95 -11.71
C TYR A 35 -14.90 5.90 -12.75
N SER A 36 -15.03 6.36 -13.99
CA SER A 36 -15.26 5.52 -15.16
C SER A 36 -13.98 5.44 -15.99
N ALA A 37 -13.59 4.24 -16.38
CA ALA A 37 -12.47 4.05 -17.30
C ALA A 37 -12.79 4.67 -18.66
N ILE A 38 -11.78 5.26 -19.30
CA ILE A 38 -11.89 5.79 -20.66
C ILE A 38 -11.46 4.68 -21.63
N PRO A 39 -12.33 4.21 -22.53
CA PRO A 39 -11.96 3.17 -23.49
C PRO A 39 -10.76 3.57 -24.36
N ALA A 40 -9.83 2.63 -24.58
CA ALA A 40 -8.62 2.83 -25.38
C ALA A 40 -7.68 3.95 -24.89
N ALA A 41 -7.88 4.46 -23.68
CA ALA A 41 -6.95 5.38 -23.05
C ALA A 41 -5.63 4.68 -22.71
N PRO A 42 -4.50 5.42 -22.70
CA PRO A 42 -3.20 4.88 -22.36
C PRO A 42 -3.15 4.56 -20.87
N ALA A 43 -2.24 3.67 -20.48
CA ALA A 43 -2.15 3.15 -19.11
C ALA A 43 -1.96 4.24 -18.03
N ASN A 44 -1.40 5.39 -18.40
CA ASN A 44 -1.21 6.51 -17.49
C ASN A 44 -2.45 7.41 -17.32
N VAL A 45 -3.57 7.09 -17.98
CA VAL A 45 -4.85 7.76 -17.78
C VAL A 45 -5.75 6.84 -16.94
N THR A 46 -5.95 7.21 -15.68
CA THR A 46 -6.76 6.43 -14.72
C THR A 46 -8.21 6.32 -15.16
N GLY A 47 -8.79 7.42 -15.65
CA GLY A 47 -10.18 7.48 -16.08
C GLY A 47 -10.75 8.89 -15.98
N MET A 48 -12.08 8.97 -15.87
CA MET A 48 -12.81 10.23 -15.69
C MET A 48 -13.85 10.15 -14.59
N PHE A 49 -14.10 11.26 -13.93
CA PHE A 49 -15.16 11.39 -12.93
C PHE A 49 -15.87 12.73 -13.08
N LYS A 50 -17.09 12.80 -12.54
CA LYS A 50 -17.86 14.05 -12.52
C LYS A 50 -17.46 14.87 -11.30
N TYR A 51 -17.03 16.11 -11.51
CA TYR A 51 -16.80 17.08 -10.46
C TYR A 51 -17.61 18.34 -10.72
N ARG A 52 -18.55 18.65 -9.81
CA ARG A 52 -19.56 19.70 -10.02
C ARG A 52 -20.32 19.46 -11.33
N ASN A 53 -20.27 20.40 -12.27
CA ASN A 53 -20.91 20.29 -13.58
C ASN A 53 -19.93 19.95 -14.72
N GLU A 54 -18.69 19.59 -14.38
CA GLU A 54 -17.65 19.26 -15.34
C GLU A 54 -17.26 17.78 -15.24
N VAL A 55 -16.71 17.23 -16.33
CA VAL A 55 -16.08 15.91 -16.35
C VAL A 55 -14.58 16.13 -16.30
N ILE A 56 -13.93 15.54 -15.29
CA ILE A 56 -12.49 15.65 -15.07
C ILE A 56 -11.84 14.33 -15.46
N GLN A 57 -10.85 14.38 -16.34
CA GLN A 57 -9.98 13.27 -16.67
C GLN A 57 -8.82 13.20 -15.69
N MET A 58 -8.27 12.02 -15.44
CA MET A 58 -7.24 11.81 -14.43
C MET A 58 -6.00 11.17 -15.03
N LEU A 59 -4.85 11.78 -14.77
CA LEU A 59 -3.54 11.28 -15.15
C LEU A 59 -2.84 10.69 -13.92
N ASP A 60 -2.46 9.42 -13.99
CA ASP A 60 -1.67 8.75 -12.96
C ASP A 60 -0.20 9.18 -13.07
N LEU A 61 0.31 9.88 -12.05
CA LEU A 61 1.71 10.31 -12.04
C LEU A 61 2.70 9.19 -11.77
N ARG A 62 2.33 8.12 -11.04
CA ARG A 62 3.20 6.95 -10.89
C ARG A 62 3.45 6.33 -12.25
N VAL A 63 2.39 6.02 -12.98
CA VAL A 63 2.51 5.38 -14.31
C VAL A 63 3.19 6.33 -15.30
N THR A 64 2.91 7.63 -15.23
CA THR A 64 3.60 8.63 -16.06
C THR A 64 5.11 8.68 -15.80
N PHE A 65 5.54 8.41 -14.57
CA PHE A 65 6.96 8.30 -14.19
C PHE A 65 7.55 6.89 -14.36
N GLY A 66 6.79 5.95 -14.96
CA GLY A 66 7.23 4.57 -15.17
C GLY A 66 7.22 3.72 -13.90
N LEU A 67 6.53 4.16 -12.86
CA LEU A 67 6.33 3.44 -11.60
C LEU A 67 5.05 2.62 -11.65
N LYS A 68 4.96 1.65 -10.74
CA LYS A 68 3.77 0.82 -10.56
C LYS A 68 2.64 1.63 -9.93
N SER A 69 1.42 1.51 -10.46
CA SER A 69 0.24 2.19 -9.92
C SER A 69 -0.06 1.74 -8.48
N ILE A 70 -0.76 2.57 -7.70
CA ILE A 70 -1.21 2.18 -6.36
C ILE A 70 -2.18 0.99 -6.44
N SER A 71 -3.05 0.97 -7.45
CA SER A 71 -3.98 -0.14 -7.65
C SER A 71 -3.25 -1.47 -7.83
N ASP A 72 -2.20 -1.50 -8.65
CA ASP A 72 -1.43 -2.72 -8.86
C ASP A 72 -0.60 -3.11 -7.62
N GLU A 73 -0.05 -2.16 -6.86
CA GLU A 73 0.62 -2.44 -5.59
C GLU A 73 -0.35 -3.00 -4.53
N CYS A 74 -1.56 -2.45 -4.47
CA CYS A 74 -2.62 -2.92 -3.60
C CYS A 74 -3.00 -4.36 -3.96
N LYS A 75 -3.13 -4.67 -5.25
CA LYS A 75 -3.41 -6.02 -5.74
C LYS A 75 -2.32 -7.02 -5.37
N ASP A 76 -1.04 -6.68 -5.60
CA ASP A 76 0.09 -7.52 -5.19
C ASP A 76 0.05 -7.83 -3.69
N PHE A 77 -0.27 -6.83 -2.88
CA PHE A 77 -0.40 -6.98 -1.44
C PHE A 77 -1.56 -7.93 -1.06
N GLU A 78 -2.72 -7.76 -1.68
CA GLU A 78 -3.89 -8.63 -1.48
C GLU A 78 -3.59 -10.08 -1.86
N ASP A 79 -2.97 -10.30 -3.03
CA ASP A 79 -2.54 -11.62 -3.52
C ASP A 79 -1.52 -12.26 -2.56
N MET A 80 -0.58 -11.47 -2.03
CA MET A 80 0.38 -11.93 -1.03
C MET A 80 -0.34 -12.40 0.25
N ILE A 81 -1.29 -11.62 0.77
CA ILE A 81 -2.06 -11.96 1.97
C ILE A 81 -2.92 -13.21 1.75
N ASP A 82 -3.60 -13.33 0.61
CA ASP A 82 -4.41 -14.51 0.30
C ASP A 82 -3.56 -15.77 0.13
N ALA A 83 -2.35 -15.66 -0.41
CA ALA A 83 -1.39 -16.76 -0.41
C ALA A 83 -0.99 -17.17 1.02
N ARG A 84 -0.75 -16.20 1.93
CA ARG A 84 -0.44 -16.51 3.35
C ARG A 84 -1.61 -17.16 4.07
N LYS A 85 -2.85 -16.77 3.77
CA LYS A 85 -4.05 -17.44 4.29
C LYS A 85 -4.09 -18.90 3.85
N GLN A 86 -3.81 -19.18 2.58
CA GLN A 86 -3.76 -20.54 2.06
C GLN A 86 -2.64 -21.38 2.69
N ASP A 87 -1.47 -20.78 2.96
CA ASP A 87 -0.37 -21.43 3.66
C ASP A 87 -0.80 -21.91 5.05
N HIS A 88 -1.56 -21.10 5.81
CA HIS A 88 -2.06 -21.49 7.13
C HIS A 88 -3.13 -22.58 7.06
N ILE A 89 -4.02 -22.54 6.06
CA ILE A 89 -4.99 -23.62 5.82
C ILE A 89 -4.26 -24.93 5.54
N ASN A 90 -3.22 -24.89 4.72
CA ASN A 90 -2.40 -26.06 4.41
C ASN A 90 -1.63 -26.55 5.65
N TRP A 91 -1.16 -25.62 6.49
CA TRP A 91 -0.50 -25.95 7.75
C TRP A 91 -1.42 -26.73 8.70
N VAL A 92 -2.68 -26.30 8.85
CA VAL A 92 -3.66 -27.00 9.69
C VAL A 92 -4.04 -28.37 9.11
N LYS A 93 -4.15 -28.49 7.78
CA LYS A 93 -4.36 -29.78 7.12
C LYS A 93 -3.21 -30.76 7.39
N GLU A 94 -1.96 -30.29 7.36
CA GLU A 94 -0.81 -31.11 7.72
C GLU A 94 -0.81 -31.49 9.21
N LEU A 95 -1.28 -30.61 10.10
CA LEU A 95 -1.46 -30.94 11.51
C LEU A 95 -2.51 -32.04 11.71
N GLU A 96 -3.64 -31.95 11.01
CA GLU A 96 -4.70 -32.97 11.00
C GLU A 96 -4.14 -34.31 10.52
N ARG A 97 -3.47 -34.34 9.36
CA ARG A 97 -2.78 -35.54 8.84
C ARG A 97 -1.76 -36.09 9.86
N PHE A 98 -0.92 -35.23 10.42
CA PHE A 98 0.08 -35.63 11.40
C PHE A 98 -0.55 -36.24 12.65
N ILE A 99 -1.69 -35.73 13.11
CA ILE A 99 -2.42 -36.26 14.27
C ILE A 99 -3.01 -37.64 13.93
N ASP A 100 -3.75 -37.74 12.83
CA ASP A 100 -4.52 -38.93 12.43
C ASP A 100 -3.63 -40.09 11.96
N GLU A 101 -2.66 -39.81 11.08
CA GLU A 101 -1.81 -40.82 10.45
C GLU A 101 -0.46 -41.01 11.16
N GLY A 102 0.01 -39.99 11.88
CA GLY A 102 1.35 -39.99 12.47
C GLY A 102 2.48 -39.64 11.49
N GLY A 103 3.67 -40.16 11.76
CA GLY A 103 4.89 -39.86 11.00
C GLY A 103 5.59 -38.58 11.47
N SER A 104 6.33 -37.91 10.58
CA SER A 104 6.98 -36.62 10.84
C SER A 104 6.12 -35.45 10.39
N PHE A 105 6.17 -34.34 11.11
CA PHE A 105 5.56 -33.08 10.69
C PHE A 105 6.49 -32.35 9.70
N SER A 106 6.00 -32.02 8.51
CA SER A 106 6.82 -31.56 7.39
C SER A 106 6.95 -30.04 7.25
N LEU A 107 6.11 -29.26 7.92
CA LEU A 107 6.06 -27.80 7.78
C LEU A 107 6.77 -27.08 8.94
N ALA A 108 7.07 -25.79 8.73
CA ALA A 108 7.70 -24.96 9.75
C ALA A 108 6.82 -24.82 11.00
N LYS A 109 7.41 -25.07 12.17
CA LYS A 109 6.75 -24.92 13.48
C LYS A 109 7.08 -23.60 14.17
N ASP A 110 8.08 -22.87 13.70
CA ASP A 110 8.39 -21.52 14.17
C ASP A 110 7.54 -20.51 13.37
N PRO A 111 6.69 -19.70 14.04
CA PRO A 111 5.87 -18.69 13.36
C PRO A 111 6.72 -17.67 12.58
N HIS A 112 7.94 -17.34 13.02
CA HIS A 112 8.80 -16.37 12.31
C HIS A 112 9.47 -16.97 11.06
N GLN A 113 9.48 -18.30 10.93
CA GLN A 113 10.03 -18.98 9.76
C GLN A 113 9.00 -19.20 8.64
N CYS A 114 7.71 -19.01 8.94
CA CYS A 114 6.66 -19.05 7.92
C CYS A 114 6.73 -17.79 7.03
N ALA A 115 6.15 -17.87 5.82
CA ALA A 115 6.19 -16.76 4.88
C ALA A 115 5.52 -15.48 5.42
N LEU A 116 4.45 -15.62 6.23
CA LEU A 116 3.80 -14.49 6.89
C LEU A 116 4.69 -13.88 7.98
N GLY A 117 5.32 -14.71 8.82
CA GLY A 117 6.24 -14.24 9.87
C GLY A 117 7.42 -13.47 9.31
N LYS A 118 8.05 -14.01 8.25
CA LYS A 118 9.15 -13.32 7.54
C LYS A 118 8.73 -11.97 6.98
N TRP A 119 7.52 -11.88 6.43
CA TRP A 119 6.99 -10.59 5.96
C TRP A 119 6.74 -9.63 7.13
N TYR A 120 6.10 -10.11 8.20
CA TYR A 120 5.77 -9.34 9.39
C TYR A 120 7.02 -8.71 10.03
N ASP A 121 8.09 -9.50 10.19
CA ASP A 121 9.33 -9.04 10.83
C ASP A 121 10.04 -7.92 10.04
N ASN A 122 9.89 -7.93 8.70
CA ASN A 122 10.50 -6.96 7.80
C ASN A 122 9.59 -5.75 7.50
N PHE A 123 8.29 -5.85 7.75
CA PHE A 123 7.34 -4.78 7.47
C PHE A 123 7.59 -3.58 8.40
N LYS A 124 7.54 -2.37 7.83
CA LYS A 124 7.69 -1.09 8.56
C LYS A 124 6.58 -0.13 8.15
N THR A 125 5.99 0.53 9.13
CA THR A 125 5.00 1.59 8.92
C THR A 125 4.95 2.50 10.13
N ASP A 126 4.73 3.79 9.90
CA ASP A 126 4.45 4.76 10.95
C ASP A 126 2.94 4.82 11.30
N ASN A 127 2.10 4.07 10.56
CA ASN A 127 0.67 4.03 10.82
C ASN A 127 0.35 3.16 12.05
N HIS A 128 0.10 3.82 13.18
CA HIS A 128 -0.22 3.16 14.43
C HIS A 128 -1.45 2.25 14.38
N THR A 129 -2.45 2.57 13.54
CA THR A 129 -3.64 1.72 13.39
C THR A 129 -3.28 0.38 12.75
N ILE A 130 -2.41 0.39 11.73
CA ILE A 130 -1.89 -0.83 11.09
C ILE A 130 -1.04 -1.63 12.07
N THR A 131 -0.09 -0.97 12.73
CA THR A 131 0.78 -1.62 13.71
C THR A 131 -0.03 -2.29 14.83
N SER A 132 -1.03 -1.60 15.36
CA SER A 132 -1.93 -2.15 16.39
C SER A 132 -2.75 -3.34 15.88
N HIS A 133 -3.22 -3.28 14.63
CA HIS A 133 -3.98 -4.36 14.02
C HIS A 133 -3.13 -5.62 13.80
N LEU A 134 -1.95 -5.48 13.18
CA LEU A 134 -1.09 -6.61 12.88
C LEU A 134 -0.61 -7.33 14.15
N ARG A 135 -0.37 -6.61 15.26
CA ARG A 135 -0.03 -7.21 16.56
C ARG A 135 -1.06 -8.19 17.09
N LYS A 136 -2.34 -8.05 16.71
CA LYS A 136 -3.40 -9.00 17.11
C LYS A 136 -3.19 -10.40 16.52
N ILE A 137 -2.42 -10.51 15.44
CA ILE A 137 -2.11 -11.77 14.77
C ILE A 137 -1.08 -12.58 15.57
N GLU A 138 -0.20 -11.93 16.34
CA GLU A 138 0.93 -12.57 17.02
C GLU A 138 0.52 -13.74 17.93
N GLU A 139 -0.45 -13.52 18.81
CA GLU A 139 -0.90 -14.54 19.76
C GLU A 139 -1.53 -15.77 19.07
N PRO A 140 -2.57 -15.63 18.23
CA PRO A 140 -3.19 -16.78 17.58
C PRO A 140 -2.23 -17.47 16.60
N HIS A 141 -1.34 -16.73 15.93
CA HIS A 141 -0.30 -17.28 15.05
C HIS A 141 0.71 -18.14 15.83
N ARG A 142 1.21 -17.64 16.96
CA ARG A 142 2.09 -18.41 17.86
C ARG A 142 1.38 -19.66 18.37
N ARG A 143 0.12 -19.54 18.80
CA ARG A 143 -0.68 -20.66 19.31
C ARG A 143 -0.89 -21.75 18.25
N LEU A 144 -1.16 -21.36 17.00
CA LEU A 144 -1.29 -22.27 15.88
C LEU A 144 0.02 -23.04 15.67
N HIS A 145 1.14 -22.35 15.53
CA HIS A 145 2.43 -22.98 15.22
C HIS A 145 2.97 -23.89 16.35
N LEU A 146 2.77 -23.50 17.62
CA LEU A 146 3.15 -24.32 18.77
C LEU A 146 2.32 -25.61 18.91
N ALA A 147 1.15 -25.70 18.27
CA ALA A 147 0.29 -26.88 18.34
C ALA A 147 0.95 -28.14 17.77
N ALA A 148 1.84 -28.00 16.78
CA ALA A 148 2.59 -29.13 16.24
C ALA A 148 3.57 -29.72 17.27
N ASP A 149 4.20 -28.87 18.09
CA ASP A 149 5.07 -29.34 19.18
C ASP A 149 4.28 -29.87 20.37
N GLU A 150 3.12 -29.30 20.67
CA GLU A 150 2.19 -29.87 21.66
C GLU A 150 1.72 -31.27 21.24
N ALA A 151 1.36 -31.46 19.97
CA ALA A 151 0.96 -32.76 19.43
C ALA A 151 2.12 -33.77 19.46
N ASP A 152 3.34 -33.35 19.10
CA ASP A 152 4.53 -34.21 19.15
C ASP A 152 4.88 -34.65 20.59
N ARG A 153 4.82 -33.72 21.57
CA ARG A 153 5.01 -34.06 23.00
C ARG A 153 3.93 -35.00 23.51
N CYS A 154 2.67 -34.76 23.17
CA CYS A 154 1.56 -35.64 23.54
C CYS A 154 1.74 -37.06 22.97
N LYS A 155 2.33 -37.18 21.76
CA LYS A 155 2.62 -38.47 21.16
C LYS A 155 3.74 -39.26 21.86
N LYS A 156 4.73 -38.57 22.46
CA LYS A 156 5.94 -39.14 23.06
C LYS A 156 5.83 -39.46 24.55
N ASP A 157 5.44 -38.50 25.39
CA ASP A 157 5.61 -38.58 26.85
C ASP A 157 4.43 -37.97 27.65
N CYS A 158 3.19 -38.36 27.35
CA CYS A 158 2.04 -37.89 28.14
C CYS A 158 1.73 -38.85 29.31
N GLU A 159 2.44 -38.73 30.43
CA GLU A 159 2.27 -39.61 31.59
C GLU A 159 0.91 -39.47 32.29
N ASN A 160 0.10 -38.44 31.98
CA ASN A 160 -1.18 -38.16 32.65
C ASN A 160 -2.26 -37.56 31.70
N CYS A 161 -2.34 -37.99 30.44
CA CYS A 161 -3.46 -37.59 29.57
C CYS A 161 -4.04 -38.73 28.74
N GLN A 162 -5.35 -38.65 28.44
CA GLN A 162 -5.96 -39.46 27.41
C GLN A 162 -5.50 -38.96 26.04
N LYS A 163 -4.55 -39.67 25.43
CA LYS A 163 -3.85 -39.25 24.19
C LYS A 163 -4.79 -38.83 23.08
N GLU A 164 -5.82 -39.63 22.78
CA GLU A 164 -6.81 -39.32 21.74
C GLU A 164 -7.59 -38.03 22.06
N GLU A 165 -8.10 -37.90 23.29
CA GLU A 165 -8.83 -36.71 23.73
C GLU A 165 -7.94 -35.45 23.70
N CYS A 166 -6.67 -35.59 24.09
CA CYS A 166 -5.71 -34.49 24.10
C CYS A 166 -5.38 -34.01 22.68
N LEU A 167 -5.11 -34.93 21.75
CA LEU A 167 -4.84 -34.61 20.35
C LEU A 167 -6.06 -33.98 19.67
N LEU A 168 -7.27 -34.51 19.93
CA LEU A 168 -8.51 -33.92 19.43
C LEU A 168 -8.73 -32.50 19.97
N LYS A 169 -8.42 -32.24 21.24
CA LYS A 169 -8.49 -30.88 21.83
C LYS A 169 -7.53 -29.92 21.14
N ILE A 170 -6.28 -30.34 20.87
CA ILE A 170 -5.29 -29.53 20.15
C ILE A 170 -5.80 -29.19 18.75
N LEU A 171 -6.23 -30.20 17.99
CA LEU A 171 -6.72 -30.02 16.62
C LEU A 171 -7.94 -29.10 16.58
N LYS A 172 -8.92 -29.34 17.48
CA LYS A 172 -10.13 -28.53 17.59
C LYS A 172 -9.80 -27.06 17.85
N ARG A 173 -8.92 -26.78 18.82
CA ARG A 173 -8.49 -25.42 19.16
C ARG A 173 -7.86 -24.70 17.95
N VAL A 174 -7.01 -25.39 17.20
CA VAL A 174 -6.38 -24.81 16.01
C VAL A 174 -7.39 -24.56 14.89
N LYS A 175 -8.25 -25.55 14.60
CA LYS A 175 -9.19 -25.54 13.48
C LYS A 175 -10.37 -24.60 13.70
N GLU A 176 -10.84 -24.47 14.93
CA GLU A 176 -12.05 -23.71 15.28
C GLU A 176 -11.75 -22.35 15.92
N GLU A 177 -10.56 -22.13 16.52
CA GLU A 177 -10.22 -20.86 17.16
C GLU A 177 -9.09 -20.13 16.45
N SER A 178 -7.89 -20.71 16.41
CA SER A 178 -6.68 -20.01 15.95
C SER A 178 -6.71 -19.70 14.46
N MET A 179 -6.96 -20.69 13.61
CA MET A 179 -6.98 -20.50 12.15
C MET A 179 -8.07 -19.52 11.71
N PRO A 180 -9.37 -19.68 12.10
CA PRO A 180 -10.40 -18.72 11.71
C PRO A 180 -10.08 -17.29 12.15
N THR A 181 -9.50 -17.12 13.35
CA THR A 181 -9.09 -15.81 13.86
C THR A 181 -7.97 -15.19 13.02
N ILE A 182 -6.93 -15.96 12.66
CA ILE A 182 -5.84 -15.49 11.79
C ILE A 182 -6.39 -15.09 10.42
N LEU A 183 -7.21 -15.94 9.81
CA LEU A 183 -7.78 -15.67 8.48
C LEU A 183 -8.62 -14.37 8.50
N HIS A 184 -9.44 -14.19 9.54
CA HIS A 184 -10.23 -12.98 9.71
C HIS A 184 -9.36 -11.72 9.89
N LEU A 185 -8.32 -11.78 10.72
CA LEU A 185 -7.39 -10.66 10.92
C LEU A 185 -6.63 -10.32 9.64
N LEU A 186 -6.27 -11.32 8.83
CA LEU A 186 -5.63 -11.11 7.52
C LEU A 186 -6.59 -10.45 6.52
N ASP A 187 -7.86 -10.83 6.49
CA ASP A 187 -8.86 -10.13 5.67
C ASP A 187 -9.04 -8.67 6.11
N GLN A 188 -9.16 -8.42 7.41
CA GLN A 188 -9.21 -7.06 7.96
C GLN A 188 -7.95 -6.24 7.63
N THR A 189 -6.79 -6.90 7.49
CA THR A 189 -5.55 -6.24 7.09
C THR A 189 -5.66 -5.69 5.67
N LYS A 190 -6.25 -6.44 4.73
CA LYS A 190 -6.47 -5.96 3.35
C LYS A 190 -7.31 -4.69 3.33
N ASP A 191 -8.43 -4.69 4.04
CA ASP A 191 -9.32 -3.53 4.14
C ASP A 191 -8.65 -2.32 4.78
N LEU A 192 -7.83 -2.55 5.82
CA LEU A 192 -7.13 -1.48 6.51
C LEU A 192 -6.08 -0.83 5.60
N PHE A 193 -5.29 -1.63 4.88
CA PHE A 193 -4.28 -1.09 3.95
C PHE A 193 -4.94 -0.30 2.82
N ARG A 194 -6.01 -0.82 2.22
CA ARG A 194 -6.78 -0.12 1.18
C ARG A 194 -7.31 1.23 1.66
N SER A 195 -7.79 1.29 2.90
CA SER A 195 -8.40 2.49 3.48
C SER A 195 -7.41 3.44 4.15
N THR A 196 -6.11 3.13 4.21
CA THR A 196 -5.12 3.96 4.91
C THR A 196 -3.85 4.21 4.12
N ILE A 197 -3.21 3.17 3.57
CA ILE A 197 -1.95 3.30 2.82
C ILE A 197 -2.22 3.61 1.35
N TYR A 198 -3.18 2.92 0.75
CA TYR A 198 -3.45 3.01 -0.69
C TYR A 198 -4.52 4.05 -1.04
N LYS A 199 -4.56 5.16 -0.30
CA LYS A 199 -5.53 6.24 -0.49
C LYS A 199 -5.03 7.28 -1.48
N GLU A 200 -5.39 7.11 -2.73
CA GLU A 200 -5.03 8.07 -3.78
C GLU A 200 -5.75 9.42 -3.64
N MET A 201 -5.04 10.48 -4.02
CA MET A 201 -5.51 11.86 -4.01
C MET A 201 -5.45 12.42 -5.44
N VAL A 202 -6.41 13.26 -5.79
CA VAL A 202 -6.48 13.92 -7.09
C VAL A 202 -6.34 15.42 -6.89
N LEU A 203 -5.30 16.01 -7.50
CA LEU A 203 -5.17 17.46 -7.60
C LEU A 203 -5.77 17.89 -8.94
N ILE A 204 -6.91 18.59 -8.89
CA ILE A 204 -7.59 19.10 -10.08
C ILE A 204 -6.86 20.37 -10.53
N LEU A 205 -6.39 20.38 -11.76
CA LEU A 205 -5.64 21.49 -12.34
C LEU A 205 -6.58 22.64 -12.72
N ASP A 206 -6.13 23.87 -12.50
CA ASP A 206 -6.92 25.06 -12.83
C ASP A 206 -6.93 25.34 -14.35
N GLY A 207 -8.09 25.76 -14.85
CA GLY A 207 -8.27 26.13 -16.26
C GLY A 207 -8.29 24.98 -17.27
N ILE A 208 -8.14 23.72 -16.84
CA ILE A 208 -8.24 22.52 -17.71
C ILE A 208 -9.06 21.42 -17.04
N ARG A 209 -9.64 20.51 -17.84
CA ARG A 209 -10.49 19.41 -17.36
C ARG A 209 -9.70 18.17 -16.96
N TRP A 210 -8.57 18.38 -16.29
CA TRP A 210 -7.64 17.33 -15.88
C TRP A 210 -7.28 17.42 -14.42
N GLY A 211 -7.11 16.26 -13.79
CA GLY A 211 -6.49 16.10 -12.48
C GLY A 211 -5.29 15.17 -12.56
N ILE A 212 -4.36 15.35 -11.64
CA ILE A 212 -3.23 14.43 -11.43
C ILE A 212 -3.49 13.57 -10.20
N VAL A 213 -3.30 12.26 -10.35
CA VAL A 213 -3.42 11.29 -9.26
C VAL A 213 -2.05 11.13 -8.60
N VAL A 214 -2.03 11.22 -7.28
CA VAL A 214 -0.85 11.12 -6.41
C VAL A 214 -1.17 10.29 -5.18
N ASP A 215 -0.13 9.88 -4.45
CA ASP A 215 -0.29 8.95 -3.33
C ASP A 215 -0.88 9.62 -2.10
N GLU A 216 -0.32 10.75 -1.69
CA GLU A 216 -0.78 11.47 -0.49
C GLU A 216 -0.42 12.94 -0.56
N ILE A 217 -1.24 13.78 0.05
CA ILE A 217 -0.90 15.18 0.31
C ILE A 217 -0.21 15.27 1.66
N VAL A 218 0.97 15.88 1.69
CA VAL A 218 1.77 16.03 2.90
C VAL A 218 1.43 17.34 3.59
N SER A 219 1.54 18.46 2.87
CA SER A 219 1.33 19.79 3.42
C SER A 219 1.12 20.83 2.34
N VAL A 220 0.72 22.04 2.75
CA VAL A 220 0.78 23.25 1.90
C VAL A 220 1.70 24.24 2.60
N GLU A 221 2.80 24.62 1.95
CA GLU A 221 3.81 25.49 2.53
C GLU A 221 4.57 26.32 1.50
N GLU A 222 5.30 27.34 1.97
CA GLU A 222 6.23 28.08 1.13
C GLU A 222 7.55 27.30 1.03
N LEU A 223 8.05 27.14 -0.19
CA LEU A 223 9.31 26.42 -0.48
C LEU A 223 10.32 27.37 -1.11
N GLU A 224 11.60 27.08 -0.87
CA GLU A 224 12.72 27.79 -1.49
C GLU A 224 13.43 26.88 -2.50
N ALA A 225 13.79 27.46 -3.65
CA ALA A 225 14.47 26.75 -4.72
C ALA A 225 15.95 26.59 -4.40
N ILE A 226 16.47 25.37 -4.58
CA ILE A 226 17.90 25.10 -4.38
C ILE A 226 18.64 25.41 -5.69
N ALA A 227 19.16 26.62 -5.81
CA ALA A 227 19.87 27.11 -7.01
C ALA A 227 21.12 26.28 -7.40
N SER A 228 21.60 25.38 -6.55
CA SER A 228 22.83 24.60 -6.75
C SER A 228 22.60 23.17 -7.30
N ARG A 229 21.36 22.77 -7.60
CA ARG A 229 21.00 21.39 -8.01
C ARG A 229 20.24 21.26 -9.34
N ASP A 230 20.31 22.24 -10.23
CA ASP A 230 19.79 22.13 -11.61
C ASP A 230 20.39 20.95 -12.42
N GLN A 231 21.51 20.38 -11.95
CA GLN A 231 22.19 19.23 -12.54
C GLN A 231 21.82 17.89 -11.91
N ASP A 232 20.79 17.81 -11.06
CA ASP A 232 20.34 16.53 -10.52
C ASP A 232 19.94 15.59 -11.68
N PRO A 233 20.36 14.31 -11.67
CA PRO A 233 20.00 13.35 -12.71
C PRO A 233 18.48 13.29 -12.94
N MET A 234 17.66 13.44 -11.89
CA MET A 234 16.21 13.38 -12.03
C MET A 234 15.64 14.60 -12.77
N VAL A 235 16.21 15.79 -12.54
CA VAL A 235 15.82 17.03 -13.25
C VAL A 235 16.24 16.98 -14.71
N SER A 236 17.43 16.43 -14.99
CA SER A 236 17.95 16.35 -16.36
C SER A 236 17.30 15.25 -17.22
N HIS A 237 16.74 14.19 -16.61
CA HIS A 237 16.18 13.04 -17.33
C HIS A 237 14.65 12.98 -17.33
N CYS A 238 13.96 13.81 -16.54
CA CYS A 238 12.49 13.84 -16.49
C CYS A 238 11.93 15.22 -16.88
N SER A 239 11.32 15.32 -18.06
CA SER A 239 10.73 16.58 -18.57
C SER A 239 9.59 17.14 -17.72
N TYR A 240 9.05 16.32 -16.80
CA TYR A 240 8.00 16.72 -15.87
C TYR A 240 8.53 17.34 -14.58
N ILE A 241 9.85 17.39 -14.37
CA ILE A 241 10.47 18.04 -13.20
C ILE A 241 11.11 19.35 -13.65
N ASN A 242 10.83 20.43 -12.93
CA ASN A 242 11.37 21.75 -13.20
C ASN A 242 12.68 21.98 -12.45
N GLN A 243 12.67 21.78 -11.14
CA GLN A 243 13.81 22.02 -10.25
C GLN A 243 13.66 21.24 -8.94
N VAL A 244 14.69 21.28 -8.10
CA VAL A 244 14.68 20.73 -6.74
C VAL A 244 14.49 21.85 -5.72
N MET A 245 13.58 21.63 -4.78
CA MET A 245 13.21 22.51 -3.69
C MET A 245 13.61 21.89 -2.36
N GLU A 246 13.76 22.72 -1.33
CA GLU A 246 13.87 22.27 0.07
C GLU A 246 12.76 22.88 0.92
N SER A 247 12.42 22.15 1.98
CA SER A 247 11.52 22.63 3.02
C SER A 247 12.30 22.72 4.33
N PRO A 248 12.16 23.80 5.11
CA PRO A 248 12.72 23.87 6.45
C PRO A 248 12.05 22.89 7.43
N ARG A 249 10.94 22.26 7.05
CA ARG A 249 10.15 21.33 7.90
C ARG A 249 10.28 19.86 7.51
N ASN A 250 10.76 19.57 6.30
CA ASN A 250 10.86 18.21 5.78
C ASN A 250 12.31 17.90 5.40
N GLU A 251 12.86 16.83 5.96
CA GLU A 251 14.16 16.32 5.53
C GLU A 251 14.00 15.58 4.20
N GLY A 252 14.69 16.06 3.15
CA GLY A 252 14.71 15.40 1.84
C GLY A 252 14.68 16.38 0.67
N LEU A 253 14.91 15.84 -0.53
CA LEU A 253 14.77 16.59 -1.78
C LEU A 253 13.30 16.61 -2.20
N ILE A 254 12.79 17.78 -2.60
CA ILE A 254 11.43 17.95 -3.10
C ILE A 254 11.50 18.32 -4.57
N PHE A 255 10.84 17.56 -5.44
CA PHE A 255 10.89 17.80 -6.88
C PHE A 255 9.69 18.63 -7.34
N GLU A 256 9.93 19.82 -7.89
CA GLU A 256 8.86 20.67 -8.43
C GLU A 256 8.39 20.14 -9.79
N LEU A 257 7.09 19.95 -9.96
CA LEU A 257 6.51 19.59 -11.25
C LEU A 257 6.59 20.75 -12.25
N ASN A 258 7.06 20.44 -13.46
CA ASN A 258 6.99 21.32 -14.61
C ASN A 258 5.55 21.33 -15.16
N THR A 259 4.77 22.31 -14.72
CA THR A 259 3.37 22.46 -15.11
C THR A 259 3.18 22.79 -16.59
N THR A 260 4.17 23.38 -17.24
CA THR A 260 4.13 23.66 -18.69
C THR A 260 4.21 22.36 -19.48
N SER A 261 5.22 21.52 -19.20
CA SER A 261 5.36 20.19 -19.80
C SER A 261 4.14 19.32 -19.54
N LEU A 262 3.63 19.33 -18.30
CA LEU A 262 2.44 18.59 -17.91
C LEU A 262 1.22 19.05 -18.73
N THR A 263 0.95 20.36 -18.77
CA THR A 263 -0.20 20.90 -19.50
C THR A 263 -0.13 20.62 -21.00
N THR A 264 1.05 20.72 -21.61
CA THR A 264 1.26 20.35 -23.01
C THR A 264 0.91 18.88 -23.23
N LYS A 265 1.39 17.98 -22.37
CA LYS A 265 1.09 16.55 -22.48
C LYS A 265 -0.40 16.25 -22.34
N LEU A 266 -1.08 16.90 -21.40
CA LEU A 266 -2.51 16.71 -21.18
C LEU A 266 -3.34 17.17 -22.38
N LYS A 267 -2.94 18.27 -23.04
CA LYS A 267 -3.58 18.73 -24.28
C LYS A 267 -3.35 17.78 -25.46
N GLU A 268 -2.16 17.18 -25.57
CA GLU A 268 -1.89 16.14 -26.58
C GLU A 268 -2.78 14.91 -26.36
N LEU A 269 -2.94 14.48 -25.11
CA LEU A 269 -3.83 13.37 -24.76
C LEU A 269 -5.29 13.72 -25.07
N GLU A 270 -5.75 14.91 -24.69
CA GLU A 270 -7.11 15.36 -24.99
C GLU A 270 -7.39 15.47 -26.50
N ALA A 271 -6.38 15.73 -27.33
CA ALA A 271 -6.52 15.75 -28.79
C ALA A 271 -6.49 14.36 -29.43
N ALA A 272 -6.03 13.33 -28.70
CA ALA A 272 -5.90 11.97 -29.20
C ALA A 272 -7.17 11.11 -29.01
N TYR A 273 -8.16 11.61 -28.24
CA TYR A 273 -9.43 10.95 -27.92
C TYR A 273 -10.61 11.91 -28.10
#